data_AF-B5W5L9-F1
#
_entry.id   AF-B5W5L9-F1
#
_cell.length_a   1.000
_cell.length_b   1.000
_cell.length_c   1.000
_cell.angle_alpha   90.00
_cell.angle_beta   90.00
_cell.angle_gamma   90.00
#
_symmetry.space_group_name_H-M   'P 1'
#
loop_
_entity.id
_entity.type
_entity.pdbx_description
1 polymer ?
#
loop_
_entity_poly.entity_id
_entity_poly.type
_entity_poly.pdbx_seq_one_letter_code
_entity_poly.pdbx_strand_id
1 'polypeptide(L)'
;MAPIVMLPLFVTVFTGVAYRLGKSWFGLSRDQVHFLMVIHEGEYLGQTLEPVYVLLNGLGLLWMLITGLTMVFQNMKRSRWFRNLQAKKQASSQSPE
;
A
#
# COMPACT_ATOMS: atom_id res chain seq x y z
N MET A 1 17.82 2.57 -7.09
CA MET A 1 16.37 2.53 -7.42
C MET A 1 15.49 2.43 -6.18
N ALA A 2 15.65 1.41 -5.32
CA ALA A 2 14.77 1.21 -4.16
C ALA A 2 14.57 2.43 -3.23
N PRO A 3 15.59 3.21 -2.84
CA PRO A 3 15.38 4.35 -1.93
C PRO A 3 14.59 5.51 -2.55
N ILE A 4 14.74 5.73 -3.86
CA ILE A 4 14.15 6.88 -4.58
C ILE A 4 12.62 6.79 -4.61
N VAL A 5 12.06 5.58 -4.57
CA VAL A 5 10.61 5.35 -4.55
C VAL A 5 10.12 5.03 -3.13
N MET A 6 10.89 4.26 -2.35
CA MET A 6 10.48 3.86 -1.00
C MET A 6 10.50 5.01 -0.01
N LEU A 7 11.51 5.88 -0.05
CA LEU A 7 11.62 7.01 0.88
C LEU A 7 10.45 8.00 0.73
N PRO A 8 10.12 8.51 -0.48
CA PRO A 8 8.97 9.39 -0.62
C PRO A 8 7.67 8.71 -0.20
N LEU A 9 7.45 7.44 -0.57
CA LEU A 9 6.26 6.67 -0.15
C LEU A 9 6.15 6.52 1.36
N PHE A 10 7.27 6.23 2.02
CA PHE A 10 7.30 6.14 3.47
C PHE A 10 6.92 7.49 4.09
N VAL A 11 7.54 8.58 3.64
CA VAL A 11 7.27 9.92 4.15
C VAL A 11 5.81 10.30 3.95
N THR A 12 5.24 10.11 2.76
CA THR A 12 3.85 10.48 2.47
C THR A 12 2.83 9.70 3.29
N VAL A 13 3.04 8.39 3.47
CA VAL A 13 2.15 7.56 4.31
C VAL A 13 2.21 8.02 5.77
N PHE A 14 3.42 8.22 6.31
CA PHE A 14 3.57 8.62 7.71
C PHE A 14 3.00 10.02 7.98
N THR A 15 3.29 11.00 7.12
CA THR A 15 2.77 12.36 7.30
C THR A 15 1.26 12.43 7.08
N GLY A 16 0.71 11.68 6.12
CA GLY A 16 -0.73 11.64 5.89
C GLY A 16 -1.50 11.02 7.07
N VAL A 17 -1.00 9.90 7.61
CA VAL A 17 -1.58 9.25 8.80
C VAL A 17 -1.45 10.15 10.03
N ALA A 18 -0.26 10.70 10.29
CA ALA A 18 -0.04 11.59 11.42
C ALA A 18 -0.90 12.85 11.34
N TYR A 19 -1.10 13.42 10.14
CA TYR A 19 -1.96 14.59 9.93
C TYR A 19 -3.41 14.25 10.29
N ARG A 20 -3.91 13.10 9.82
CA ARG A 20 -5.28 12.67 10.09
C ARG A 20 -5.48 12.37 11.57
N LEU A 21 -4.57 11.66 12.21
CA LEU A 21 -4.65 11.36 13.64
C LEU A 21 -4.55 12.64 14.48
N GLY A 22 -3.62 13.54 14.16
CA GLY A 22 -3.47 14.84 14.81
C GLY A 22 -4.75 15.66 14.80
N LYS A 23 -5.41 15.74 13.64
CA LYS A 23 -6.68 16.48 13.47
C LYS A 23 -7.87 15.77 14.12
N SER A 24 -8.00 14.46 13.89
CA SER A 24 -9.22 13.72 14.23
C SER A 24 -9.24 13.19 15.67
N TRP A 25 -8.10 12.82 16.23
CA TRP A 25 -8.03 12.20 17.56
C TRP A 25 -7.45 13.15 18.61
N PHE A 26 -6.45 13.95 18.23
CA PHE A 26 -5.79 14.88 19.15
C PHE A 26 -6.36 16.30 19.11
N GLY A 27 -7.30 16.57 18.20
CA GLY A 27 -7.96 17.88 18.09
C GLY A 27 -7.02 19.03 17.72
N LEU A 28 -5.86 18.74 17.11
CA LEU A 28 -4.88 19.76 16.73
C LEU A 28 -5.46 20.71 15.68
N SER A 29 -5.11 21.99 15.78
CA SER A 29 -5.52 22.99 14.80
C SER A 29 -4.83 22.74 13.46
N ARG A 30 -5.38 23.32 12.37
CA ARG A 30 -4.79 23.19 11.03
C ARG A 30 -3.34 23.69 11.01
N ASP A 31 -3.07 24.80 11.68
CA ASP A 31 -1.74 25.43 11.66
C ASP A 31 -0.70 24.56 12.38
N GLN A 32 -1.08 23.87 13.46
CA GLN A 32 -0.19 22.97 14.21
C GLN A 32 0.24 21.76 13.38
N VAL A 33 -0.61 21.25 12.49
CA VAL A 33 -0.31 20.07 11.65
C VAL A 33 0.05 20.43 10.22
N HIS A 34 -0.01 21.70 9.82
CA HIS A 34 0.19 22.11 8.42
C HIS A 34 1.58 21.72 7.90
N PHE A 35 2.61 21.76 8.75
CA PHE A 35 3.96 21.34 8.36
C PHE A 35 4.03 19.88 7.87
N LEU A 36 3.11 19.00 8.31
CA LEU A 36 3.03 17.64 7.79
C LEU A 36 2.64 17.64 6.31
N MET A 37 1.77 18.57 5.88
CA MET A 37 1.37 18.68 4.47
C MET A 37 2.51 19.20 3.60
N VAL A 38 3.30 20.16 4.09
CA VAL A 38 4.52 20.63 3.40
C VAL A 38 5.49 19.47 3.13
N ILE A 39 5.66 18.57 4.11
CA ILE A 39 6.49 17.38 3.98
C ILE A 39 5.81 16.31 3.10
N HIS A 40 4.48 16.14 3.23
CA HIS A 40 3.67 15.17 2.49
C HIS A 40 3.64 15.43 0.99
N GLU A 41 3.52 16.69 0.58
CA GLU A 41 3.45 17.07 -0.82
C GLU A 41 4.86 17.27 -1.40
N GLY A 42 5.87 17.44 -0.54
CA GLY A 42 7.24 17.69 -0.96
C GLY A 42 7.46 19.14 -1.42
N GLU A 43 6.64 20.07 -0.93
CA GLU A 43 6.66 21.50 -1.32
C GLU A 43 8.05 22.14 -1.09
N TYR A 44 8.79 21.66 -0.09
CA TYR A 44 10.17 22.10 0.19
C TYR A 44 11.18 21.79 -0.93
N LEU A 45 10.82 20.92 -1.89
CA LEU A 45 11.64 20.61 -3.07
C LEU A 45 11.46 21.64 -4.21
N GLY A 46 10.51 22.56 -4.05
CA GLY A 46 10.18 23.59 -5.03
C GLY A 46 9.27 23.10 -6.16
N GLN A 47 8.77 24.06 -6.94
CA GLN A 47 7.68 23.87 -7.92
C GLN A 47 7.95 22.82 -9.01
N THR A 48 9.22 22.57 -9.34
CA THR A 48 9.58 21.60 -10.38
C THR A 48 9.67 20.17 -9.85
N LEU A 49 10.14 19.99 -8.62
CA LEU A 49 10.38 18.66 -8.05
C LEU A 49 9.19 18.14 -7.24
N GLU A 50 8.32 19.02 -6.74
CA GLU A 50 7.07 18.64 -6.07
C GLU A 50 6.19 17.72 -6.95
N PRO A 51 5.90 18.03 -8.22
CA PRO A 51 5.14 17.11 -9.08
C PRO A 51 5.86 15.77 -9.32
N VAL A 52 7.19 15.78 -9.41
CA VAL A 52 8.00 14.56 -9.59
C VAL A 52 7.90 13.69 -8.34
N TYR A 53 7.95 14.29 -7.15
CA TYR A 53 7.78 13.61 -5.88
C TYR A 53 6.41 12.93 -5.81
N VAL A 54 5.33 13.65 -6.13
CA VAL A 54 3.97 13.10 -6.15
C VAL A 54 3.82 11.98 -7.19
N LEU A 55 4.41 12.15 -8.39
CA LEU A 55 4.39 11.14 -9.44
C LEU A 55 5.10 9.85 -9.04
N LEU A 56 6.27 9.96 -8.41
CA LEU A 56 7.03 8.80 -7.91
C LEU A 56 6.24 8.03 -6.85
N ASN A 57 5.54 8.72 -5.95
CA ASN A 57 4.64 8.09 -4.99
C ASN A 57 3.54 7.30 -5.71
N GLY A 58 2.82 7.93 -6.65
CA GLY A 58 1.72 7.29 -7.38
C GLY A 58 2.16 6.05 -8.17
N LEU A 59 3.25 6.18 -8.94
CA LEU A 59 3.79 5.07 -9.74
C LEU A 59 4.36 3.95 -8.86
N GLY A 60 5.06 4.32 -7.78
CA GLY A 60 5.60 3.36 -6.83
C GLY A 60 4.51 2.55 -6.14
N LEU A 61 3.45 3.21 -5.67
CA LEU A 61 2.30 2.55 -5.05
C LEU A 61 1.57 1.63 -6.04
N LEU A 62 1.33 2.10 -7.27
CA LEU A 62 0.67 1.29 -8.29
C LEU A 62 1.49 0.03 -8.61
N TRP A 63 2.80 0.16 -8.75
CA TRP A 63 3.70 -0.98 -8.95
C TRP A 63 3.65 -1.97 -7.79
N MET A 64 3.67 -1.48 -6.55
CA MET A 64 3.56 -2.33 -5.36
C MET A 64 2.20 -3.04 -5.28
N LEU A 65 1.10 -2.38 -5.65
CA LEU A 65 -0.22 -3.01 -5.70
C LEU A 65 -0.28 -4.12 -6.74
N ILE A 66 0.21 -3.88 -7.96
CA ILE A 66 0.24 -4.88 -9.03
C ILE A 66 1.08 -6.09 -8.59
N THR A 67 2.29 -5.85 -8.08
CA THR A 67 3.19 -6.93 -7.65
C THR A 67 2.64 -7.68 -6.43
N GLY A 68 2.11 -6.98 -5.43
CA GLY A 68 1.46 -7.61 -4.27
C GLY A 68 0.25 -8.47 -4.66
N LEU A 69 -0.64 -7.95 -5.52
CA LEU A 69 -1.81 -8.69 -6.00
C LEU A 69 -1.40 -9.93 -6.80
N THR A 70 -0.42 -9.79 -7.71
CA THR A 70 0.07 -10.95 -8.48
C THR A 70 0.66 -12.03 -7.58
N MET A 71 1.39 -11.67 -6.53
CA MET A 71 1.89 -12.63 -5.53
C MET A 71 0.75 -13.31 -4.76
N VAL A 72 -0.27 -12.57 -4.33
CA VAL A 72 -1.45 -13.11 -3.64
C VAL A 72 -2.18 -14.11 -4.54
N PHE A 73 -2.43 -13.76 -5.82
CA PHE A 73 -3.08 -14.65 -6.77
C PHE A 73 -2.27 -15.92 -7.05
N GLN A 74 -0.96 -15.79 -7.23
CA GLN A 74 -0.08 -16.94 -7.45
C GLN A 74 -0.04 -17.87 -6.23
N ASN A 75 0.10 -17.31 -5.03
CA ASN A 75 0.13 -18.09 -3.80
C ASN A 75 -1.21 -18.80 -3.54
N MET A 76 -2.33 -18.14 -3.83
CA MET A 76 -3.66 -18.72 -3.68
C MET A 76 -3.87 -19.90 -4.63
N LYS A 77 -3.44 -19.81 -5.90
CA LYS A 77 -3.45 -20.93 -6.85
C LYS A 77 -2.55 -22.09 -6.42
N ARG A 78 -1.41 -21.79 -5.78
CA ARG A 78 -0.42 -22.80 -5.35
C ARG A 78 -0.76 -23.45 -4.00
N SER A 79 -1.62 -22.79 -3.21
CA SER A 79 -2.01 -23.22 -1.87
C SER A 79 -2.55 -24.65 -1.88
N ARG A 80 -1.96 -25.49 -1.01
CA ARG A 80 -2.36 -26.90 -0.82
C ARG A 80 -3.82 -27.04 -0.39
N TRP A 81 -4.40 -25.98 0.18
CA TRP A 81 -5.81 -25.94 0.59
C TRP A 81 -6.77 -26.20 -0.58
N PHE A 82 -6.54 -25.60 -1.76
CA PHE A 82 -7.38 -25.85 -2.95
C PHE A 82 -7.22 -27.28 -3.49
N ARG A 83 -6.00 -27.85 -3.43
CA ARG A 83 -5.75 -29.25 -3.81
C ARG A 83 -6.46 -30.23 -2.86
N ASN A 84 -6.44 -29.95 -1.56
CA ASN A 84 -7.10 -30.81 -0.57
C ASN A 84 -8.63 -30.74 -0.66
N LEU A 85 -9.20 -29.58 -1.00
CA LEU A 85 -10.65 -29.45 -1.27
C LEU A 85 -11.08 -30.24 -2.50
N GLN A 86 -10.30 -30.19 -3.59
CA GLN A 86 -10.57 -30.98 -4.78
C GLN A 86 -10.44 -32.48 -4.52
N ALA A 87 -9.37 -32.91 -3.84
CA ALA A 87 -9.17 -34.31 -3.48
C ALA A 87 -10.30 -34.84 -2.57
N LYS A 88 -10.76 -34.03 -1.61
CA LYS A 88 -11.87 -34.40 -0.71
C LYS A 88 -13.19 -34.54 -1.47
N LYS A 89 -13.48 -33.63 -2.42
CA LYS A 89 -14.67 -33.68 -3.27
C LYS A 89 -14.68 -34.92 -4.17
N GLN A 90 -13.51 -35.32 -4.67
CA GLN A 90 -13.33 -36.49 -5.53
C GLN A 90 -13.48 -37.81 -4.75
N ALA A 91 -12.93 -37.87 -3.53
CA ALA A 91 -13.09 -39.03 -2.64
C ALA A 91 -14.55 -39.24 -2.20
N SER A 92 -15.31 -38.17 -1.93
CA SER A 92 -16.73 -38.27 -1.58
C SER A 92 -17.63 -38.73 -2.73
N SER A 93 -17.21 -38.55 -3.99
CA SER A 93 -17.96 -38.98 -5.18
C SER A 93 -17.65 -40.43 -5.62
N GLN A 94 -16.65 -41.08 -5.02
CA GLN A 94 -16.17 -42.41 -5.41
C GLN A 94 -16.47 -43.49 -4.37
N SER A 95 -17.20 -43.20 -3.29
CA SER A 95 -17.63 -44.23 -2.34
C SER A 95 -18.97 -44.81 -2.81
N PRO A 96 -19.01 -46.05 -3.35
CA PRO A 96 -20.28 -46.77 -3.47
C PRO A 96 -20.68 -47.26 -2.07
N GLU A 97 -21.96 -47.13 -1.73
CA GLU A 97 -22.55 -47.84 -0.58
C GLU A 97 -22.62 -49.35 -0.85
#